data_AF-A0A976DPH5-F1
#
_entry.id   AF-A0A976DPH5-F1
#
_cell.length_a   1.000
_cell.length_b   1.000
_cell.length_c   1.000
_cell.angle_alpha   90.00
_cell.angle_beta   90.00
_cell.angle_gamma   90.00
#
_symmetry.space_group_name_H-M   'P 1'
#
loop_
_entity.id
_entity.type
_entity.pdbx_description
1 polymer ?
#
loop_
_entity_poly.entity_id
_entity_poly.type
_entity_poly.pdbx_seq_one_letter_code
_entity_poly.pdbx_strand_id
1 'polypeptide(L)' 'MGKSIEVKDLTLNFGSVSVLKNMNLDVQEGEFVVLLGP' A
#
# COMPACT_ATOMS: atom_id res chain seq x y z
N MET A 1 -5.70 18.78 7.89
CA MET A 1 -5.08 17.48 8.19
C MET A 1 -4.25 17.10 6.98
N GLY A 2 -2.95 16.91 7.15
CA GLY A 2 -2.06 16.47 6.09
C GLY A 2 -2.06 14.94 5.98
N LYS A 3 -1.82 14.41 4.78
CA LYS A 3 -1.50 12.99 4.62
C LYS A 3 -0.13 12.72 5.26
N SER A 4 -0.02 11.67 6.07
CA SER A 4 1.23 11.28 6.72
C SER A 4 2.00 10.26 5.87
N ILE A 5 1.28 9.35 5.20
CA ILE A 5 1.84 8.34 4.30
C ILE A 5 0.98 8.30 3.03
N GLU A 6 1.64 8.26 1.87
CA GLU A 6 0.99 8.08 0.57
C GLU A 6 1.77 7.02 -0.24
N VAL A 7 1.07 5.97 -0.65
CA VAL A 7 1.54 4.91 -1.55
C VAL A 7 0.69 4.97 -2.80
N LYS A 8 1.34 5.07 -3.96
CA LYS A 8 0.68 5.14 -5.25
C LYS A 8 1.22 4.10 -6.22
N ASP A 9 0.30 3.44 -6.92
CA ASP A 9 0.55 2.49 -8.00
C ASP A 9 1.58 1.38 -7.66
N LEU A 10 1.63 0.94 -6.40
CA LEU A 10 2.61 -0.03 -5.94
C LEU A 10 2.35 -1.41 -6.56
N THR A 11 3.34 -1.90 -7.28
CA THR A 11 3.32 -3.22 -7.93
C THR A 11 4.55 -4.01 -7.49
N LEU A 12 4.34 -5.28 -7.11
CA LEU A 12 5.40 -6.19 -6.70
C LEU A 12 5.35 -7.45 -7.56
N ASN A 13 6.47 -7.74 -8.24
CA ASN A 13 6.61 -8.90 -9.11
C ASN A 13 7.81 -9.76 -8.67
N PHE A 14 7.65 -11.08 -8.68
CA PHE A 14 8.71 -12.07 -8.53
C PHE A 14 8.86 -12.84 -9.84
N GLY A 15 9.85 -12.45 -10.65
CA GLY A 15 9.99 -12.96 -12.00
C GLY A 15 8.76 -12.66 -12.85
N SER A 16 8.12 -13.71 -13.38
CA SER A 16 6.87 -13.61 -14.14
C SER A 16 5.61 -13.56 -13.28
N VAL A 17 5.72 -13.77 -11.95
CA VAL A 17 4.57 -13.79 -11.05
C VAL A 17 4.35 -12.39 -10.48
N SER A 18 3.14 -11.86 -10.69
CA SER A 18 2.74 -10.58 -10.13
C SER A 18 1.96 -10.79 -8.83
N VAL A 19 2.56 -10.36 -7.71
CA VAL A 19 2.10 -10.63 -6.33
C VAL A 19 1.26 -9.48 -5.78
N LEU A 20 1.67 -8.25 -6.06
CA LEU A 20 0.89 -7.07 -5.73
C LEU A 20 0.65 -6.29 -7.01
N LYS A 21 -0.61 -5.97 -7.31
CA LYS A 21 -0.98 -5.27 -8.53
C LYS A 21 -1.65 -3.96 -8.16
N ASN A 22 -0.98 -2.85 -8.46
CA ASN A 22 -1.55 -1.51 -8.38
C ASN A 22 -2.20 -1.17 -7.02
N MET A 23 -1.43 -1.33 -5.93
CA MET A 23 -1.87 -0.93 -4.60
C MET A 23 -1.69 0.57 -4.38
N ASN A 24 -2.74 1.21 -3.90
CA ASN A 24 -2.75 2.61 -3.49
C ASN A 24 -3.19 2.67 -2.02
N LEU A 25 -2.48 3.44 -1.19
CA LEU A 25 -2.79 3.62 0.24
C LEU A 25 -2.51 5.06 0.65
N ASP A 26 -3.50 5.71 1.25
CA ASP A 26 -3.38 7.01 1.90
C ASP A 26 -3.62 6.82 3.40
N VAL A 27 -2.68 7.28 4.23
CA VAL A 27 -2.82 7.26 5.68
C VAL A 27 -2.76 8.69 6.20
N GLN A 28 -3.76 9.07 6.99
CA GLN A 28 -3.84 10.39 7.60
C GLN A 28 -2.98 10.47 8.86
N GLU A 29 -2.70 11.68 9.33
CA GLU A 29 -2.02 11.87 10.61
C GLU A 29 -2.86 11.30 11.77
N GLY A 30 -2.23 10.51 12.64
CA GLY A 30 -2.89 9.86 13.78
C GLY A 30 -3.63 8.56 13.46
N GLU A 31 -3.66 8.15 12.18
CA GLU A 31 -4.29 6.91 11.74
C GLU A 31 -3.36 5.70 11.92
N PHE A 32 -3.92 4.57 12.36
CA PHE A 32 -3.20 3.31 12.55
C PHE A 32 -3.76 2.25 11.60
N VAL A 33 -2.91 1.72 10.72
CA VAL A 33 -3.30 0.76 9.67
C VAL A 33 -2.60 -0.58 9.89
N VAL A 34 -3.36 -1.67 9.77
CA VAL A 34 -2.84 -3.05 9.79
C VAL A 34 -3.24 -3.72 8.49
N LEU A 35 -2.26 -4.29 7.79
CA LEU A 35 -2.49 -5.12 6.62
C LEU A 35 -2.46 -6.60 7.05
N LEU A 36 -3.57 -7.29 6.86
CA LEU A 36 -3.72 -8.72 7.14
C LEU A 36 -3.76 -9.52 5.84
N GLY A 37 -3.19 -10.72 5.87
CA GLY A 37 -3.25 -11.69 4.78
C GLY A 37 -3.52 -13.09 5.32
N PRO A 38 -3.95 -14.02 4.46
CA PRO A 38 -4.02 -15.45 4.80
C PRO A 38 -2.65 -16.02 5.19
#